data_AF-A0A0D2XYE6-F1
#
_entry.id   AF-A0A0D2XYE6-F1
#
_cell.length_a   1.000
_cell.length_b   1.000
_cell.length_c   1.000
_cell.angle_alpha   90.00
_cell.angle_beta   90.00
_cell.angle_gamma   90.00
#
_symmetry.space_group_name_H-M   'P 1'
#
loop_
_entity.id
_entity.type
_entity.pdbx_description
1 polymer ?
#
loop_
_entity_poly.entity_id
_entity_poly.type
_entity_poly.pdbx_seq_one_letter_code
_entity_poly.pdbx_strand_id
1 'polypeptide(L)' 'MIDSSTQDSPMAKLGIASDDTRHQVRVAVTQAEPRWLDLQGSIDKTCALIVEAAKGGAELLAFPECWVTGYPAWIWPS' A
#
# COMPACT_ATOMS: atom_id res chain seq x y z
N MET A 1 -4.48 -42.04 23.21
CA MET A 1 -3.73 -42.40 21.99
C MET A 1 -4.69 -43.18 21.09
N ILE A 2 -5.51 -42.43 20.33
CA ILE A 2 -6.41 -42.91 19.29
C ILE A 2 -5.89 -42.26 18.00
N ASP A 3 -5.66 -43.09 16.99
CA ASP A 3 -5.20 -42.73 15.66
C ASP A 3 -6.16 -41.71 15.01
N SER A 4 -5.59 -40.59 14.54
CA SER A 4 -6.29 -39.45 13.94
C SER A 4 -6.27 -39.54 12.42
N SER A 5 -6.62 -40.70 11.86
CA SER A 5 -6.89 -40.87 10.43
C SER A 5 -8.30 -40.37 10.09
N THR A 6 -8.50 -39.04 10.13
CA THR A 6 -9.69 -38.39 9.54
C THR A 6 -9.26 -37.25 8.61
N GLN A 7 -8.25 -37.53 7.78
CA GLN A 7 -7.95 -36.77 6.54
C GLN A 7 -8.40 -37.61 5.34
N ASP A 8 -9.69 -37.95 5.28
CA ASP A 8 -10.27 -38.48 4.04
C ASP A 8 -11.74 -38.05 3.96
N SER A 9 -11.95 -36.74 4.04
CA SER A 9 -13.25 -36.14 3.72
C SER A 9 -13.46 -36.26 2.21
N PRO A 10 -14.54 -36.92 1.74
CA PRO A 10 -14.81 -37.10 0.30
C PRO A 10 -14.99 -35.76 -0.45
N MET A 11 -15.17 -34.64 0.28
CA MET A 11 -15.22 -33.29 -0.28
C MET A 11 -13.87 -32.76 -0.78
N ALA A 12 -12.73 -33.31 -0.32
CA ALA A 12 -11.40 -32.92 -0.82
C ALA A 12 -11.13 -33.45 -2.25
N LYS A 13 -11.85 -34.51 -2.69
CA LYS A 13 -11.67 -35.16 -4.00
C LYS A 13 -12.41 -34.49 -5.15
N LEU A 14 -13.28 -33.52 -4.89
CA LEU A 14 -14.10 -32.89 -5.93
C LEU A 14 -13.43 -31.70 -6.64
N GLY A 15 -12.17 -31.39 -6.34
CA GLY A 15 -11.40 -30.36 -7.06
C GLY A 15 -11.95 -28.93 -6.90
N ILE A 16 -12.96 -28.71 -6.06
CA ILE A 16 -13.35 -27.38 -5.63
C ILE A 16 -12.39 -27.00 -4.51
N ALA A 17 -11.14 -26.73 -4.89
CA ALA A 17 -10.32 -25.83 -4.11
C ALA A 17 -11.16 -24.55 -3.97
N SER A 18 -11.42 -24.13 -2.74
CA SER A 18 -11.88 -22.78 -2.48
C SER A 18 -10.90 -21.86 -3.19
N ASP A 19 -11.32 -21.33 -4.33
CA ASP A 19 -10.65 -20.28 -5.05
C ASP A 19 -10.62 -19.07 -4.11
N ASP A 20 -9.61 -19.03 -3.25
CA ASP A 20 -9.33 -17.89 -2.38
C ASP A 20 -8.77 -16.79 -3.26
N THR A 21 -9.63 -16.20 -4.08
CA THR A 21 -9.39 -15.05 -4.97
C THR A 21 -9.14 -13.75 -4.20
N ARG A 22 -8.66 -13.83 -2.95
CA ARG A 22 -8.24 -12.66 -2.21
C ARG A 22 -6.93 -12.16 -2.78
N HIS A 23 -7.05 -11.31 -3.80
CA HIS A 23 -5.97 -10.48 -4.29
C HIS A 23 -5.52 -9.55 -3.15
N GLN A 24 -4.46 -9.94 -2.42
CA GLN A 24 -3.85 -9.09 -1.41
C GLN A 24 -3.09 -7.98 -2.13
N VAL A 25 -3.51 -6.73 -1.90
CA VAL A 25 -2.82 -5.54 -2.44
C VAL A 25 -1.91 -4.99 -1.36
N ARG A 26 -0.61 -4.85 -1.65
CA ARG A 26 0.31 -4.19 -0.73
C ARG A 26 0.27 -2.68 -0.93
N VAL A 27 0.01 -1.93 0.13
CA VAL A 27 -0.09 -0.46 0.08
C VAL A 27 0.97 0.18 0.96
N ALA A 28 1.35 1.41 0.63
CA ALA A 28 2.25 2.26 1.39
C ALA A 28 1.65 3.66 1.60
N VAL A 29 2.07 4.33 2.66
CA VAL A 29 1.69 5.71 3.00
C VAL A 29 2.95 6.51 3.29
N THR A 30 3.04 7.74 2.78
CA THR A 30 4.20 8.58 3.05
C THR A 30 4.05 9.35 4.36
N GLN A 31 5.04 9.22 5.25
CA GLN A 31 5.24 10.11 6.39
C GLN A 31 6.52 10.92 6.15
N ALA A 32 6.39 12.05 5.47
CA ALA A 32 7.50 12.94 5.17
C ALA A 32 7.00 14.39 5.11
N GLU A 33 7.89 15.35 5.34
CA GLU A 33 7.61 16.76 5.01
C GLU A 33 7.58 16.97 3.48
N PRO A 34 6.78 17.89 2.93
CA PRO A 34 6.90 18.29 1.53
C PRO A 34 8.19 19.08 1.29
N ARG A 35 8.54 19.35 0.03
CA ARG A 35 9.48 20.43 -0.29
C ARG A 35 8.69 21.73 -0.38
N TRP A 36 8.85 22.59 0.62
CA TRP A 36 8.09 23.82 0.74
C TRP A 36 8.40 24.78 -0.41
N LEU A 37 7.36 25.21 -1.13
CA LEU A 37 7.45 26.24 -2.19
C LEU A 37 8.49 25.94 -3.30
N ASP A 38 8.86 24.67 -3.47
CA ASP A 38 9.79 24.20 -4.49
C ASP A 38 9.11 23.11 -5.31
N LEU A 39 8.67 23.48 -6.52
CA LEU A 39 7.97 22.57 -7.41
C LEU A 39 8.89 21.44 -7.88
N GLN A 40 10.08 21.77 -8.38
CA GLN A 40 10.97 20.76 -8.95
C GLN A 40 11.45 19.79 -7.86
N GLY A 41 11.89 20.31 -6.72
CA GLY A 41 12.29 19.48 -5.59
C GLY A 41 11.13 18.64 -5.04
N SER A 42 9.89 19.13 -5.09
CA SER A 42 8.70 18.33 -4.72
C SER A 42 8.51 17.16 -5.68
N ILE A 43 8.61 17.39 -6.99
CA ILE A 43 8.48 16.33 -8.00
C ILE A 43 9.60 15.29 -7.82
N ASP A 44 10.85 15.73 -7.69
CA ASP A 44 12.00 14.83 -7.52
C ASP A 44 11.84 13.96 -6.26
N LYS A 45 11.44 14.56 -5.13
CA LYS A 45 11.16 13.84 -3.88
C LYS A 45 10.00 12.84 -4.04
N THR A 46 8.95 13.24 -4.76
CA THR A 46 7.78 12.38 -5.01
C THR A 46 8.18 11.15 -5.80
N CYS A 47 8.92 11.32 -6.89
CA CYS A 47 9.44 10.21 -7.70
C CYS A 47 10.34 9.28 -6.87
N ALA A 48 11.23 9.84 -6.05
CA ALA A 48 12.08 9.04 -5.17
C ALA A 48 11.28 8.17 -4.18
N LEU A 49 10.24 8.73 -3.56
CA LEU A 49 9.36 8.00 -2.62
C LEU A 49 8.53 6.91 -3.32
N ILE A 50 8.07 7.16 -4.56
CA ILE A 50 7.39 6.14 -5.37
C ILE A 50 8.33 4.96 -5.63
N VAL A 51 9.59 5.23 -6.00
CA VAL A 51 10.60 4.18 -6.23
C VAL A 51 10.90 3.41 -4.94
N GLU A 52 11.00 4.07 -3.80
CA GLU A 52 11.18 3.41 -2.49
C GLU A 52 10.00 2.50 -2.14
N ALA A 53 8.77 2.98 -2.30
CA ALA A 53 7.57 2.19 -2.05
C ALA A 53 7.48 0.97 -2.99
N ALA A 54 7.82 1.15 -4.26
CA ALA A 54 7.86 0.07 -5.25
C ALA A 54 8.95 -0.98 -4.91
N LYS A 55 10.13 -0.58 -4.43
CA LYS A 55 11.14 -1.51 -3.89
C LYS A 55 10.62 -2.28 -2.68
N GLY A 56 9.79 -1.63 -1.88
CA GLY A 56 9.01 -2.24 -0.82
C GLY A 56 7.80 -3.04 -1.32
N GLY A 57 7.66 -3.32 -2.61
CA GLY A 57 6.56 -4.13 -3.17
C GLY A 57 5.17 -3.51 -3.03
N ALA A 58 5.05 -2.21 -2.77
CA ALA A 58 3.76 -1.54 -2.74
C ALA A 58 3.23 -1.34 -4.17
N GLU A 59 1.94 -1.59 -4.34
CA GLU A 59 1.18 -1.39 -5.57
C GLU A 59 0.40 -0.05 -5.55
N LEU A 60 0.25 0.54 -4.37
CA LEU A 60 -0.35 1.84 -4.15
C LEU A 60 0.46 2.62 -3.11
N LEU A 61 0.74 3.89 -3.40
CA LEU A 61 1.36 4.83 -2.46
C LEU A 61 0.45 6.05 -2.31
N ALA A 62 0.10 6.39 -1.07
CA ALA A 62 -0.66 7.59 -0.75
C ALA A 62 0.22 8.71 -0.18
N PHE A 63 -0.09 9.94 -0.58
CA PHE A 63 0.54 11.17 -0.10
C PHE A 63 -0.47 12.03 0.69
N PRO A 64 0.00 12.91 1.60
CA PRO A 64 -0.86 13.90 2.25
C PRO A 64 -1.59 14.82 1.27
N GLU A 65 -2.68 15.43 1.73
CA GLU A 65 -3.37 16.49 0.98
C GLU A 65 -2.41 17.64 0.64
N CYS A 66 -2.53 18.19 -0.57
CA CYS A 66 -1.66 19.25 -1.09
C CYS A 66 -0.16 18.95 -0.94
N TRP A 67 0.24 17.69 -1.14
CA TRP A 67 1.63 17.25 -1.01
C TRP A 67 2.61 18.06 -1.88
N VAL A 68 2.29 18.26 -3.15
CA VAL A 68 3.17 18.99 -4.08
C VAL A 68 3.24 20.45 -3.64
N THR A 69 4.46 20.91 -3.33
CA THR A 69 4.78 22.23 -2.75
C THR A 69 4.22 22.54 -1.35
N GLY A 70 3.56 21.55 -0.72
CA GLY A 70 3.01 21.65 0.64
C GLY A 70 1.67 22.38 0.73
N TYR A 71 0.93 22.10 1.80
CA TYR A 71 -0.37 22.72 2.06
C TYR A 71 -0.20 24.20 2.45
N PRO A 72 -0.92 25.14 1.81
CA PRO A 72 -0.75 26.58 2.02
C PRO A 72 -1.51 27.06 3.26
N ALA A 73 -1.09 26.65 4.46
CA ALA A 73 -1.83 26.92 5.70
C ALA A 73 -2.09 28.42 5.98
N TRP A 74 -1.25 29.31 5.45
CA TRP A 74 -1.35 30.76 5.62
C TRP A 74 -2.55 31.42 4.90
N ILE A 75 -3.28 30.71 4.04
CA ILE A 75 -4.44 31.29 3.33
C ILE A 75 -5.69 31.38 4.22
N TRP A 76 -5.71 30.66 5.34
CA TRP A 76 -6.84 30.65 6.26
C TRP A 76 -6.63 31.74 7.31
N PRO A 77 -7.50 32.77 7.36
CA PRO A 77 -7.42 33.78 8.40
C PRO A 77 -7.82 33.19 9.76
N SER A 78 -7.08 33.57 10.80
CA SER A 78 -7.42 33.35 12.20
C SER A 78 -8.36 34.42 12.73
#